data_AF-A0A6I6IKH9-F1
#
_entry.id   AF-A0A6I6IKH9-F1
#
_cell.length_a   1.000
_cell.length_b   1.000
_cell.length_c   1.000
_cell.angle_alpha   90.00
_cell.angle_beta   90.00
_cell.angle_gamma   90.00
#
_symmetry.space_group_name_H-M   'P 1'
#
loop_
_entity.id
_entity.type
_entity.pdbx_description
1 polymer ?
#
loop_
_entity_poly.entity_id
_entity_poly.type
_entity_poly.pdbx_seq_one_letter_code
_entity_poly.pdbx_strand_id
1 'polypeptide(L)'
;MRLPPIHLTSKIKDPLLQYLPGPHIYALLPALILAGFWLGGEPVLVACAILLPLSLALSGRLRRAIVPTHETDGFVGMDILHETLDKHMRQARGKLLKAACILVEIDDYDAIVERFGRDAAQRVSERTYERLCSIVRNRDSVFMLNDACIAVSVAPVRRLDLDVGLQLAVRMQAAVEEPIALDATTVYVSACVGFCISTQIVDISGKSLAGAARLALQDARCHGPSAIRCYTSGMRELASCAIIQSDEVTRAMESGQIQPWFQPQISTDDGKVTGFEALARWMHPERGVISPAEFMPVLEQSARMERLGEVVLYHALNALTSWDMQGIDVPHVGVNFSPAELRNPRLMEKVEWELDRFDLTPERLVVEILETVVATSPDDTVARNINGLSALGCVIDLDDFGTGHASISSIRRFAVQRIKIDRSFVMKVDQDHDQQRMVSAILLMAERLNLATLAEGVETAGEHTMLAQLGCGHVQGFGIGRPMPFDKTAAWIHSHATKLKTPPIVGRKFG
;
A
#
# COMPACT_ATOMS: atom_id res chain seq x y z
N MET A 1 20.15 -44.07 -69.97
CA MET A 1 19.37 -44.86 -69.00
C MET A 1 19.92 -44.54 -67.61
N ARG A 2 19.11 -43.94 -66.73
CA ARG A 2 19.55 -43.33 -65.47
C ARG A 2 20.08 -44.39 -64.49
N LEU A 3 21.29 -44.16 -63.97
CA LEU A 3 21.89 -44.91 -62.86
C LEU A 3 21.36 -44.37 -61.50
N PRO A 4 21.23 -45.23 -60.47
CA PRO A 4 20.68 -44.86 -59.16
C PRO A 4 21.72 -44.11 -58.28
N PRO A 5 21.27 -43.35 -57.26
CA PRO A 5 22.16 -42.53 -56.44
C PRO A 5 22.94 -43.37 -55.41
N ILE A 6 24.20 -42.97 -55.25
CA ILE A 6 25.22 -43.55 -54.36
C ILE A 6 25.04 -42.97 -52.95
N HIS A 7 24.94 -43.84 -51.95
CA HIS A 7 25.10 -43.52 -50.53
C HIS A 7 26.59 -43.63 -50.15
N LEU A 8 27.20 -42.54 -49.68
CA LEU A 8 28.40 -42.43 -48.82
C LEU A 8 28.74 -40.91 -48.78
N THR A 9 29.05 -40.17 -47.72
CA THR A 9 29.57 -40.36 -46.35
C THR A 9 29.33 -39.04 -45.58
N SER A 10 29.31 -39.07 -44.25
CA SER A 10 30.01 -38.06 -43.42
C SER A 10 29.97 -38.46 -41.93
N LYS A 11 30.69 -39.53 -41.60
CA LYS A 11 31.34 -39.63 -40.29
C LYS A 11 32.58 -38.76 -40.38
N ILE A 12 32.54 -37.59 -39.75
CA ILE A 12 33.62 -36.87 -39.05
C ILE A 12 32.91 -35.67 -38.41
N LYS A 13 32.67 -35.72 -37.10
CA LYS A 13 32.40 -34.53 -36.29
C LYS A 13 33.33 -34.63 -35.09
N ASP A 14 34.23 -33.66 -35.03
CA ASP A 14 35.30 -33.53 -34.04
C ASP A 14 34.78 -33.56 -32.59
N PRO A 15 35.50 -34.23 -31.66
CA PRO A 15 35.08 -34.36 -30.26
C PRO A 15 35.42 -33.12 -29.38
N LEU A 16 35.90 -32.01 -29.97
CA LEU A 16 36.44 -30.88 -29.20
C LEU A 16 35.40 -29.82 -28.75
N LEU A 17 34.13 -29.93 -29.16
CA LEU A 17 33.09 -28.92 -28.90
C LEU A 17 32.16 -29.22 -27.72
N GLN A 18 32.43 -30.26 -26.93
CA GLN A 18 31.59 -30.66 -25.79
C GLN A 18 31.99 -30.06 -24.43
N TYR A 19 33.06 -29.29 -24.33
CA TYR A 19 33.61 -28.89 -23.02
C TYR A 19 33.35 -27.45 -22.53
N LEU A 20 32.53 -26.62 -23.19
CA LEU A 20 32.03 -25.39 -22.56
C LEU A 20 30.67 -24.93 -23.14
N PRO A 21 29.54 -25.13 -22.43
CA PRO A 21 28.34 -24.36 -22.70
C PRO A 21 27.91 -23.61 -21.42
N GLY A 22 28.30 -22.35 -21.32
CA GLY A 22 27.83 -21.43 -20.29
C GLY A 22 28.08 -19.97 -20.67
N PRO A 23 27.39 -19.01 -20.02
CA PRO A 23 27.54 -17.57 -20.29
C PRO A 23 28.97 -17.02 -20.07
N HIS A 24 29.87 -17.82 -19.49
CA HIS A 24 31.29 -17.52 -19.31
C HIS A 24 32.09 -17.40 -20.62
N ILE A 25 31.61 -17.93 -21.76
CA ILE A 25 32.28 -17.74 -23.06
C ILE A 25 32.30 -16.25 -23.47
N TYR A 26 31.28 -15.48 -23.10
CA TYR A 26 31.23 -14.05 -23.39
C TYR A 26 32.28 -13.24 -22.61
N ALA A 27 32.72 -13.73 -21.45
CA ALA A 27 33.80 -13.11 -20.67
C ALA A 27 35.18 -13.34 -21.30
N LEU A 28 35.34 -14.38 -22.13
CA LEU A 28 36.59 -14.70 -22.83
C LEU A 28 36.69 -14.04 -24.22
N LEU A 29 35.63 -13.39 -24.70
CA LEU A 29 35.58 -12.70 -25.98
C LEU A 29 36.69 -11.65 -26.14
N PRO A 30 36.94 -10.76 -25.15
CA PRO A 30 37.98 -9.74 -25.26
C PRO A 30 39.37 -10.37 -25.34
N ALA A 31 39.60 -11.47 -24.60
CA ALA A 31 40.87 -12.19 -24.60
C ALA A 31 41.13 -12.91 -25.93
N LEU A 32 40.10 -13.48 -26.57
CA LEU A 32 40.20 -14.11 -27.89
C LEU A 32 40.43 -13.08 -29.01
N ILE A 33 39.78 -11.92 -28.93
CA ILE A 33 40.00 -10.80 -29.87
C ILE A 33 41.44 -10.26 -29.72
N LEU A 34 41.92 -10.11 -28.48
CA LEU A 34 43.28 -9.69 -28.20
C LEU A 34 44.32 -10.71 -28.67
N ALA A 35 44.06 -12.01 -28.49
CA ALA A 35 44.92 -13.07 -29.02
C ALA A 35 44.94 -13.09 -30.56
N GLY A 36 43.79 -12.86 -31.21
CA GLY A 36 43.69 -12.73 -32.66
C GLY A 36 44.50 -11.55 -33.22
N PHE A 37 44.48 -10.41 -32.50
CA PHE A 37 45.31 -9.25 -32.85
C PHE A 37 46.82 -9.56 -32.77
N TRP A 38 47.25 -10.27 -31.73
CA TRP A 38 48.67 -10.64 -31.55
C TRP A 38 49.19 -11.61 -32.62
N LEU A 39 48.32 -12.45 -33.18
CA LEU A 39 48.69 -13.47 -34.16
C LEU A 39 48.61 -13.00 -35.62
N GLY A 40 47.80 -11.99 -35.94
CA GLY A 40 47.54 -11.59 -37.33
C GLY A 40 47.25 -10.11 -37.57
N GLY A 41 47.47 -9.25 -36.58
CA GLY A 41 47.33 -7.80 -36.69
C GLY A 41 45.90 -7.31 -36.95
N GLU A 42 45.78 -6.08 -37.46
CA GLU A 42 44.51 -5.42 -37.78
C GLU A 42 43.54 -6.25 -38.67
N PRO A 43 43.96 -6.93 -39.75
CA PRO A 43 43.00 -7.61 -40.62
C PRO A 43 42.31 -8.80 -39.94
N VAL A 44 43.00 -9.52 -39.06
CA VAL A 44 42.41 -10.64 -38.30
C VAL A 44 41.47 -10.13 -37.22
N LEU A 45 41.78 -8.99 -36.60
CA LEU A 45 40.90 -8.35 -35.62
C LEU A 45 39.57 -7.93 -36.26
N VAL A 46 39.61 -7.28 -37.43
CA VAL A 46 38.40 -6.88 -38.16
C VAL A 46 37.59 -8.10 -38.60
N ALA A 47 38.24 -9.16 -39.08
CA ALA A 47 37.57 -10.40 -39.45
C ALA A 47 36.86 -11.05 -38.25
N CYS A 48 37.51 -11.13 -37.09
CA CYS A 48 36.91 -11.64 -35.86
C CYS A 48 35.75 -10.76 -35.37
N ALA A 49 35.88 -9.44 -35.45
CA ALA A 49 34.85 -8.49 -35.04
C ALA A 49 33.56 -8.60 -35.88
N ILE A 50 33.66 -9.00 -37.15
CA ILE A 50 32.50 -9.14 -38.06
C ILE A 50 31.96 -10.57 -38.05
N LEU A 51 32.81 -11.58 -38.18
CA LEU A 51 32.39 -12.97 -38.34
C LEU A 51 31.82 -13.57 -37.06
N LEU A 52 32.30 -13.12 -35.89
CA LEU A 52 31.90 -13.71 -34.62
C LEU A 52 30.46 -13.31 -34.21
N PRO A 53 30.04 -12.04 -34.27
CA PRO A 53 28.63 -11.65 -34.11
C PRO A 53 27.73 -12.28 -35.18
N LEU A 54 28.21 -12.35 -36.44
CA LEU A 54 27.45 -12.94 -37.54
C LEU A 54 27.20 -14.45 -37.33
N SER A 55 28.20 -15.18 -36.82
CA SER A 55 28.08 -16.61 -36.47
C SER A 55 27.13 -16.85 -35.28
N LEU A 56 27.09 -15.92 -34.31
CA LEU A 56 26.15 -15.96 -33.18
C LEU A 56 24.72 -15.62 -33.60
N ALA A 57 24.55 -14.71 -34.57
CA ALA A 57 23.27 -14.38 -35.17
C ALA A 57 22.73 -15.53 -36.03
N LEU A 58 23.57 -16.14 -36.88
CA LEU A 58 23.22 -17.26 -37.77
C LEU A 58 23.00 -18.59 -37.03
N SER A 59 23.69 -18.83 -35.91
CA SER A 59 23.48 -20.04 -35.08
C SER A 59 22.19 -20.01 -34.26
N GLY A 60 21.39 -18.94 -34.36
CA GLY A 60 20.14 -18.77 -33.61
C GLY A 60 20.35 -18.64 -32.09
N ARG A 61 21.61 -18.51 -31.62
CA ARG A 61 21.95 -18.40 -30.20
C ARG A 61 21.76 -17.00 -29.65
N LEU A 62 21.74 -15.97 -30.50
CA LEU A 62 21.27 -14.63 -30.12
C LEU A 62 19.77 -14.60 -29.80
N ARG A 63 18.98 -15.53 -30.36
CA ARG A 63 17.54 -15.71 -30.07
C ARG A 63 17.28 -16.56 -28.82
N ARG A 64 18.33 -16.97 -28.09
CA ARG A 64 18.25 -17.82 -26.89
C ARG A 64 18.81 -17.15 -25.63
N ALA A 65 18.70 -15.83 -25.54
CA ALA A 65 18.35 -15.20 -24.26
C ALA A 65 16.82 -15.30 -24.11
N ILE A 66 16.34 -16.54 -23.93
CA ILE A 66 14.95 -16.78 -23.52
C ILE A 66 14.92 -16.29 -22.07
N VAL A 67 14.47 -15.04 -21.89
CA VAL A 67 13.63 -14.68 -20.76
C VAL A 67 12.64 -15.83 -20.61
N PRO A 68 12.62 -16.57 -19.48
CA PRO A 68 11.60 -17.60 -19.30
C PRO A 68 10.26 -16.94 -19.59
N THR A 69 9.41 -17.61 -20.37
CA THR A 69 8.09 -17.13 -20.78
C THR A 69 7.33 -16.54 -19.58
N HIS A 70 7.47 -15.24 -19.39
CA HIS A 70 6.47 -14.43 -18.73
C HIS A 70 5.43 -14.26 -19.81
N GLU A 71 4.41 -15.12 -19.80
CA GLU A 71 3.21 -14.88 -20.59
C GLU A 71 2.67 -13.52 -20.14
N THR A 72 2.90 -12.50 -20.95
CA THR A 72 2.23 -11.20 -20.86
C THR A 72 0.83 -11.25 -21.48
N ASP A 73 0.34 -12.44 -21.85
CA ASP A 73 -0.98 -12.64 -22.42
C ASP A 73 -2.02 -12.81 -21.30
N GLY A 74 -2.47 -11.69 -20.75
CA GLY A 74 -3.64 -11.63 -19.89
C GLY A 74 -3.49 -12.34 -18.54
N PHE A 75 -4.55 -12.24 -17.73
CA PHE A 75 -4.58 -12.85 -16.40
C PHE A 75 -4.29 -14.34 -16.49
N VAL A 76 -3.22 -14.76 -15.83
CA VAL A 76 -2.90 -16.17 -15.71
C VAL A 76 -3.85 -16.74 -14.66
N GLY A 77 -4.77 -17.60 -15.11
CA GLY A 77 -5.71 -18.27 -14.23
C GLY A 77 -5.00 -18.99 -13.08
N MET A 78 -5.66 -19.03 -11.92
CA MET A 78 -5.15 -19.66 -10.70
C MET A 78 -4.63 -21.10 -10.91
N ASP A 79 -5.12 -21.80 -11.94
CA ASP A 79 -4.73 -23.16 -12.27
C ASP A 79 -3.24 -23.30 -12.62
N ILE A 80 -2.65 -22.37 -13.37
CA ILE A 80 -1.23 -22.41 -13.75
C ILE A 80 -0.33 -22.12 -12.54
N LEU A 81 -0.76 -21.20 -11.66
CA LEU A 81 -0.12 -20.97 -10.37
C LEU A 81 -0.11 -22.25 -9.54
N HIS A 82 -1.26 -22.93 -9.41
CA HIS A 82 -1.38 -24.17 -8.66
C HIS A 82 -0.45 -25.26 -9.20
N GLU A 83 -0.42 -25.46 -10.53
CA GLU A 83 0.46 -26.46 -11.15
C GLU A 83 1.95 -26.17 -10.89
N THR A 84 2.34 -24.90 -10.98
CA THR A 84 3.71 -24.46 -10.71
C THR A 84 4.10 -24.70 -9.26
N LEU A 85 3.21 -24.38 -8.31
CA LEU A 85 3.43 -24.64 -6.89
C LEU A 85 3.50 -26.15 -6.61
N ASP A 86 2.63 -26.96 -7.21
CA ASP A 86 2.68 -28.42 -7.10
C ASP A 86 4.00 -29.00 -7.62
N LYS A 87 4.54 -28.45 -8.70
CA LYS A 87 5.86 -28.83 -9.23
C LYS A 87 6.97 -28.47 -8.24
N HIS A 88 6.95 -27.27 -7.67
CA HIS A 88 7.92 -26.86 -6.64
C HIS A 88 7.83 -27.73 -5.39
N MET A 89 6.62 -28.03 -4.90
CA MET A 89 6.44 -28.87 -3.72
C MET A 89 6.88 -30.32 -3.96
N ARG A 90 6.62 -30.89 -5.15
CA ARG A 90 7.16 -32.19 -5.55
C ARG A 90 8.69 -32.21 -5.58
N GLN A 91 9.32 -31.14 -6.06
CA GLN A 91 10.78 -31.01 -6.06
C GLN A 91 11.35 -30.87 -4.65
N ALA A 92 10.60 -30.26 -3.73
CA ALA A 92 11.00 -30.05 -2.35
C ALA A 92 10.94 -31.32 -1.50
N ARG A 93 10.01 -32.22 -1.84
CA ARG A 93 9.74 -33.46 -1.11
C ARG A 93 11.00 -34.31 -0.95
N GLY A 94 11.30 -34.68 0.31
CA GLY A 94 12.44 -35.53 0.66
C GLY A 94 13.82 -34.87 0.57
N LYS A 95 13.91 -33.56 0.26
CA LYS A 95 15.20 -32.86 0.07
C LYS A 95 15.50 -31.74 1.09
N LEU A 96 14.69 -31.64 2.16
CA LEU A 96 14.73 -30.54 3.15
C LEU A 96 14.70 -29.15 2.48
N LEU A 97 14.07 -29.05 1.32
CA LEU A 97 13.82 -27.78 0.63
C LEU A 97 12.41 -27.32 0.99
N LYS A 98 12.19 -26.02 0.87
CA LYS A 98 10.91 -25.38 1.14
C LYS A 98 10.61 -24.42 -0.01
N ALA A 99 9.38 -24.46 -0.48
CA ALA A 99 8.81 -23.49 -1.41
C ALA A 99 7.92 -22.49 -0.66
N ALA A 100 7.57 -21.37 -1.29
CA ALA A 100 6.59 -20.42 -0.78
C ALA A 100 5.72 -19.85 -1.91
N CYS A 101 4.55 -19.35 -1.53
CA CYS A 101 3.70 -18.51 -2.36
C CYS A 101 3.60 -17.14 -1.69
N ILE A 102 3.81 -16.08 -2.46
CA ILE A 102 3.66 -14.69 -2.04
C ILE A 102 2.62 -14.05 -2.95
N LEU A 103 1.63 -13.38 -2.39
CA LEU A 103 0.66 -12.57 -3.12
C LEU A 103 0.88 -11.11 -2.75
N VAL A 104 0.90 -10.25 -3.76
CA VAL A 104 1.04 -8.81 -3.63
C VAL A 104 -0.18 -8.18 -4.28
N GLU A 105 -0.93 -7.38 -3.54
CA GLU A 105 -2.12 -6.69 -4.03
C GLU A 105 -1.96 -5.18 -3.85
N ILE A 106 -2.18 -4.42 -4.92
CA ILE A 106 -2.15 -2.96 -4.91
C ILE A 106 -3.34 -2.48 -4.07
N ASP A 107 -3.06 -1.66 -3.06
CA ASP A 107 -4.10 -1.06 -2.21
C ASP A 107 -4.90 -0.02 -3.00
N ASP A 108 -6.20 0.08 -2.72
CA ASP A 108 -7.11 1.09 -3.29
C ASP A 108 -7.05 1.22 -4.83
N TYR A 109 -6.86 0.09 -5.52
CA TYR A 109 -6.77 0.04 -6.98
C TYR A 109 -8.00 0.68 -7.67
N ASP A 110 -9.20 0.50 -7.13
CA ASP A 110 -10.42 1.12 -7.66
C ASP A 110 -10.35 2.66 -7.59
N ALA A 111 -9.76 3.23 -6.54
CA ALA A 111 -9.54 4.67 -6.43
C ALA A 111 -8.54 5.19 -7.49
N ILE A 112 -7.53 4.39 -7.84
CA ILE A 112 -6.61 4.69 -8.94
C ILE A 112 -7.36 4.69 -10.27
N VAL A 113 -8.26 3.73 -10.49
CA VAL A 113 -9.12 3.67 -11.69
C VAL A 113 -10.03 4.90 -11.77
N GLU A 114 -10.64 5.31 -10.67
CA GLU A 114 -11.52 6.48 -10.62
C GLU A 114 -10.76 7.79 -10.87
N ARG A 115 -9.56 7.95 -10.26
CA ARG A 115 -8.78 9.18 -10.32
C ARG A 115 -8.02 9.36 -11.64
N PHE A 116 -7.43 8.29 -12.18
CA PHE A 116 -6.53 8.35 -13.34
C PHE A 116 -7.06 7.62 -14.58
N GLY A 117 -8.17 6.89 -14.45
CA GLY A 117 -8.75 6.11 -15.54
C GLY A 117 -8.17 4.70 -15.63
N ARG A 118 -8.90 3.81 -16.33
CA ARG A 118 -8.54 2.39 -16.48
C ARG A 118 -7.18 2.17 -17.13
N ASP A 119 -6.85 2.94 -18.17
CA ASP A 119 -5.57 2.79 -18.89
C ASP A 119 -4.37 3.10 -17.99
N ALA A 120 -4.49 4.11 -17.14
CA ALA A 120 -3.46 4.47 -16.17
C ALA A 120 -3.32 3.40 -15.08
N ALA A 121 -4.45 2.91 -14.56
CA ALA A 121 -4.46 1.83 -13.58
C ALA A 121 -3.84 0.54 -14.12
N GLN A 122 -4.17 0.16 -15.36
CA GLN A 122 -3.56 -1.01 -16.02
C GLN A 122 -2.03 -0.86 -16.14
N ARG A 123 -1.53 0.34 -16.48
CA ARG A 123 -0.08 0.61 -16.51
C ARG A 123 0.56 0.47 -15.13
N VAL A 124 -0.12 0.86 -14.06
CA VAL A 124 0.35 0.64 -12.68
C VAL A 124 0.51 -0.86 -12.42
N SER A 125 -0.46 -1.67 -12.82
CA SER A 125 -0.41 -3.14 -12.66
C SER A 125 0.72 -3.77 -13.48
N GLU A 126 0.89 -3.35 -14.73
CA GLU A 126 1.98 -3.80 -15.60
C GLU A 126 3.35 -3.46 -15.01
N ARG A 127 3.54 -2.22 -14.53
CA ARG A 127 4.79 -1.80 -13.87
C ARG A 127 5.05 -2.57 -12.58
N THR A 128 4.01 -2.85 -11.82
CA THR A 128 4.08 -3.67 -10.61
C THR A 128 4.56 -5.09 -10.95
N TYR A 129 4.00 -5.70 -12.00
CA TYR A 129 4.42 -7.00 -12.50
C TYR A 129 5.89 -7.00 -12.95
N GLU A 130 6.31 -6.01 -13.74
CA GLU A 130 7.71 -5.86 -14.20
C GLU A 130 8.69 -5.74 -13.03
N ARG A 131 8.35 -4.94 -12.01
CA ARG A 131 9.16 -4.78 -10.80
C ARG A 131 9.33 -6.10 -10.06
N LEU A 132 8.25 -6.84 -9.85
CA LEU A 132 8.32 -8.16 -9.22
C LEU A 132 9.17 -9.13 -10.04
N CYS A 133 9.03 -9.16 -11.36
CA CYS A 133 9.87 -9.95 -12.26
C CYS A 133 11.37 -9.63 -12.13
N SER A 134 11.73 -8.36 -11.88
CA SER A 134 13.13 -7.94 -11.72
C SER A 134 13.78 -8.37 -10.38
N ILE A 135 12.97 -8.65 -9.36
CA ILE A 135 13.43 -8.97 -7.99
C ILE A 135 13.59 -10.46 -7.77
N VAL A 136 12.75 -11.25 -8.46
CA VAL A 136 12.71 -12.70 -8.31
C VAL A 136 13.87 -13.36 -9.04
N ARG A 137 14.22 -14.58 -8.63
CA ARG A 137 15.31 -15.33 -9.27
C ARG A 137 14.76 -16.06 -10.50
N ASN A 138 15.64 -16.44 -11.43
CA ASN A 138 15.29 -17.22 -12.64
C ASN A 138 14.53 -18.54 -12.39
N ARG A 139 14.49 -19.04 -11.14
CA ARG A 139 13.76 -20.26 -10.78
C ARG A 139 12.37 -19.97 -10.21
N ASP A 140 12.16 -18.76 -9.72
CA ASP A 140 10.87 -18.31 -9.22
C ASP A 140 9.96 -17.97 -10.42
N SER A 141 8.67 -17.83 -10.19
CA SER A 141 7.70 -17.52 -11.25
C SER A 141 6.70 -16.47 -10.78
N VAL A 142 6.36 -15.53 -11.65
CA VAL A 142 5.45 -14.41 -11.37
C VAL A 142 4.21 -14.51 -12.25
N PHE A 143 3.04 -14.36 -11.65
CA PHE A 143 1.74 -14.54 -12.30
C PHE A 143 0.84 -13.34 -11.99
N MET A 144 0.26 -12.71 -13.00
CA MET A 144 -0.78 -11.71 -12.81
C MET A 144 -2.12 -12.43 -12.63
N LEU A 145 -2.74 -12.33 -11.45
CA LEU A 145 -3.97 -13.05 -11.12
C LEU A 145 -5.22 -12.25 -11.50
N ASN A 146 -5.19 -10.95 -11.27
CA ASN A 146 -6.19 -9.96 -11.67
C ASN A 146 -5.50 -8.59 -11.82
N ASP A 147 -6.28 -7.54 -12.05
CA ASP A 147 -5.76 -6.18 -12.26
C ASP A 147 -4.92 -5.65 -11.09
N ALA A 148 -5.23 -6.03 -9.85
CA ALA A 148 -4.55 -5.50 -8.66
C ALA A 148 -3.60 -6.51 -7.98
N CYS A 149 -3.71 -7.81 -8.29
CA CYS A 149 -3.11 -8.89 -7.53
C CYS A 149 -2.14 -9.74 -8.37
N ILE A 150 -0.91 -9.86 -7.88
CA ILE A 150 0.18 -10.59 -8.53
C ILE A 150 0.71 -11.64 -7.55
N ALA A 151 0.89 -12.87 -8.06
CA ALA A 151 1.44 -13.99 -7.30
C ALA A 151 2.90 -14.26 -7.68
N VAL A 152 3.71 -14.59 -6.69
CA VAL A 152 5.08 -15.08 -6.84
C VAL A 152 5.20 -16.48 -6.24
N SER A 153 5.53 -17.45 -7.09
CA SER A 153 5.93 -18.80 -6.68
C SER A 153 7.43 -18.87 -6.46
N VAL A 154 7.84 -19.04 -5.20
CA VAL A 154 9.23 -19.13 -4.78
C VAL A 154 9.71 -20.57 -4.91
N ALA A 155 10.76 -20.79 -5.68
CA ALA A 155 11.31 -22.11 -5.94
C ALA A 155 11.90 -22.76 -4.68
N PRO A 156 11.97 -24.11 -4.63
CA PRO A 156 12.45 -24.82 -3.45
C PRO A 156 13.89 -24.48 -3.07
N VAL A 157 14.09 -23.97 -1.86
CA VAL A 157 15.40 -23.65 -1.29
C VAL A 157 15.54 -24.20 0.13
N ARG A 158 16.78 -24.44 0.60
CA ARG A 158 17.02 -25.02 1.95
C ARG A 158 16.70 -24.06 3.09
N ARG A 159 17.06 -22.79 2.93
CA ARG A 159 16.93 -21.75 3.96
C ARG A 159 15.80 -20.78 3.61
N LEU A 160 14.57 -21.26 3.73
CA LEU A 160 13.36 -20.44 3.64
C LEU A 160 12.56 -20.66 4.92
N ASP A 161 12.96 -19.91 5.95
CA ASP A 161 12.23 -19.76 7.19
C ASP A 161 11.39 -18.47 7.14
N LEU A 162 10.69 -18.19 8.25
CA LEU A 162 9.81 -17.05 8.36
C LEU A 162 10.55 -15.73 8.12
N ASP A 163 11.76 -15.59 8.68
CA ASP A 163 12.56 -14.36 8.55
C ASP A 163 12.97 -14.11 7.11
N VAL A 164 13.43 -15.15 6.39
CA VAL A 164 13.77 -15.04 4.96
C VAL A 164 12.53 -14.76 4.11
N GLY A 165 11.39 -15.40 4.43
CA GLY A 165 10.12 -15.14 3.76
C GLY A 165 9.66 -13.69 3.95
N LEU A 166 9.75 -13.17 5.17
CA LEU A 166 9.41 -11.79 5.51
C LEU A 166 10.33 -10.79 4.81
N GLN A 167 11.65 -11.03 4.81
CA GLN A 167 12.60 -10.20 4.08
C GLN A 167 12.31 -10.16 2.58
N LEU A 168 11.91 -11.30 1.99
CA LEU A 168 11.53 -11.35 0.59
C LEU A 168 10.24 -10.55 0.33
N ALA A 169 9.23 -10.69 1.20
CA ALA A 169 7.99 -9.93 1.14
C ALA A 169 8.22 -8.41 1.27
N VAL A 170 9.02 -7.97 2.26
CA VAL A 170 9.41 -6.56 2.45
C VAL A 170 10.12 -6.01 1.21
N ARG A 171 11.03 -6.79 0.62
CA ARG A 171 11.75 -6.38 -0.58
C ARG A 171 10.85 -6.27 -1.80
N MET A 172 9.86 -7.17 -1.93
CA MET A 172 8.86 -7.12 -2.99
C MET A 172 7.95 -5.91 -2.83
N GLN A 173 7.42 -5.69 -1.61
CA GLN A 173 6.60 -4.54 -1.27
C GLN A 173 7.34 -3.23 -1.58
N ALA A 174 8.54 -3.04 -1.01
CA ALA A 174 9.31 -1.81 -1.20
C ALA A 174 9.55 -1.46 -2.67
N ALA A 175 9.79 -2.46 -3.52
CA ALA A 175 9.99 -2.25 -4.94
C ALA A 175 8.68 -1.94 -5.68
N VAL A 176 7.57 -2.56 -5.29
CA VAL A 176 6.24 -2.27 -5.85
C VAL A 176 5.81 -0.86 -5.48
N GLU A 177 6.08 -0.42 -4.25
CA GLU A 177 5.73 0.92 -3.74
C GLU A 177 6.67 2.02 -4.26
N GLU A 178 7.61 1.74 -5.14
CA GLU A 178 8.35 2.79 -5.85
C GLU A 178 7.42 3.70 -6.66
N PRO A 179 7.67 5.01 -6.75
CA PRO A 179 6.78 5.90 -7.52
C PRO A 179 6.68 5.44 -8.99
N ILE A 180 5.48 5.41 -9.56
CA ILE A 180 5.25 4.99 -10.94
C ILE A 180 4.99 6.23 -11.80
N ALA A 181 5.91 6.51 -12.73
CA ALA A 181 5.71 7.58 -13.71
C ALA A 181 4.66 7.16 -14.76
N LEU A 182 3.52 7.84 -14.73
CA LEU A 182 2.46 7.77 -15.72
C LEU A 182 2.41 9.09 -16.51
N ASP A 183 3.11 9.09 -17.65
CA ASP A 183 3.24 10.23 -18.55
C ASP A 183 3.82 11.47 -17.85
N ALA A 184 2.99 12.48 -17.57
CA ALA A 184 3.39 13.73 -16.89
C ALA A 184 3.12 13.70 -15.37
N THR A 185 2.66 12.57 -14.84
CA THR A 185 2.21 12.42 -13.45
C THR A 185 2.92 11.26 -12.78
N THR A 186 3.26 11.40 -11.50
CA THR A 186 3.81 10.31 -10.69
C THR A 186 2.72 9.79 -9.78
N VAL A 187 2.47 8.49 -9.81
CA VAL A 187 1.49 7.82 -8.95
C VAL A 187 2.22 7.06 -7.85
N TYR A 188 1.81 7.33 -6.62
CA TYR A 188 2.26 6.65 -5.41
C TYR A 188 1.26 5.56 -5.07
N VAL A 189 1.74 4.34 -4.90
CA VAL A 189 0.90 3.18 -4.57
C VAL A 189 1.47 2.48 -3.35
N SER A 190 0.58 1.95 -2.52
CA SER A 190 0.93 0.97 -1.49
C SER A 190 0.49 -0.43 -1.92
N ALA A 191 1.07 -1.46 -1.31
CA ALA A 191 0.64 -2.83 -1.55
C ALA A 191 0.61 -3.68 -0.28
N CYS A 192 -0.49 -4.38 -0.06
CA CYS A 192 -0.57 -5.45 0.92
C CYS A 192 0.12 -6.72 0.41
N VAL A 193 0.81 -7.43 1.30
CA VAL A 193 1.51 -8.69 0.98
C VAL A 193 1.10 -9.81 1.92
N GLY A 194 0.61 -10.91 1.35
CA GLY A 194 0.33 -12.14 2.05
C GLY A 194 1.24 -13.26 1.57
N PHE A 195 1.85 -14.02 2.48
CA PHE A 195 2.68 -15.15 2.06
C PHE A 195 2.55 -16.38 2.95
N CYS A 196 2.81 -17.54 2.35
CA CYS A 196 2.86 -18.82 3.05
C CYS A 196 4.07 -19.64 2.59
N ILE A 197 4.73 -20.29 3.55
CA ILE A 197 5.81 -21.23 3.32
C ILE A 197 5.23 -22.65 3.38
N SER A 198 5.65 -23.51 2.46
CA SER A 198 5.21 -24.92 2.34
C SER A 198 5.31 -25.76 3.63
N THR A 199 6.09 -25.36 4.62
CA THR A 199 6.17 -26.05 5.93
C THR A 199 5.08 -25.65 6.91
N GLN A 200 4.28 -24.62 6.61
CA GLN A 200 3.21 -24.12 7.47
C GLN A 200 1.85 -24.73 7.15
N ILE A 201 1.72 -25.41 6.00
CA ILE A 201 0.50 -26.08 5.56
C ILE A 201 0.54 -27.58 5.92
N VAL A 202 -0.62 -28.12 6.26
CA VAL A 202 -0.79 -29.55 6.55
C VAL A 202 -1.03 -30.35 5.27
N ASP A 203 -1.88 -29.83 4.37
CA ASP A 203 -2.10 -30.42 3.07
C ASP A 203 -1.00 -29.98 2.10
N ILE A 204 -0.23 -30.95 1.59
CA ILE A 204 0.95 -30.69 0.75
C ILE A 204 0.48 -30.61 -0.71
N SER A 205 -0.24 -29.54 -1.05
CA SER A 205 -0.68 -29.21 -2.41
C SER A 205 -0.43 -27.73 -2.75
N GLY A 206 -0.20 -27.44 -4.04
CA GLY A 206 -0.04 -26.09 -4.56
C GLY A 206 -1.29 -25.25 -4.34
N LYS A 207 -2.47 -25.87 -4.42
CA LYS A 207 -3.76 -25.25 -4.06
C LYS A 207 -3.81 -24.85 -2.58
N SER A 208 -3.41 -25.73 -1.67
CA SER A 208 -3.38 -25.40 -0.23
C SER A 208 -2.39 -24.28 0.07
N LEU A 209 -1.21 -24.29 -0.55
CA LEU A 209 -0.19 -23.25 -0.39
C LEU A 209 -0.67 -21.88 -0.90
N ALA A 210 -1.29 -21.83 -2.08
CA ALA A 210 -1.87 -20.61 -2.64
C ALA A 210 -3.05 -20.10 -1.80
N GLY A 211 -3.92 -21.01 -1.34
CA GLY A 211 -5.02 -20.69 -0.43
C GLY A 211 -4.52 -20.08 0.87
N ALA A 212 -3.51 -20.68 1.52
CA ALA A 212 -2.92 -20.16 2.74
C ALA A 212 -2.26 -18.78 2.55
N ALA A 213 -1.58 -18.54 1.42
CA ALA A 213 -1.04 -17.22 1.10
C ALA A 213 -2.16 -16.17 0.89
N ARG A 214 -3.28 -16.58 0.30
CA ARG A 214 -4.48 -15.74 0.17
C ARG A 214 -5.09 -15.37 1.52
N LEU A 215 -5.17 -16.30 2.46
CA LEU A 215 -5.61 -16.02 3.83
C LEU A 215 -4.73 -14.98 4.51
N ALA A 216 -3.42 -15.10 4.33
CA ALA A 216 -2.48 -14.11 4.84
C ALA A 216 -2.67 -12.74 4.17
N LEU A 217 -2.92 -12.68 2.86
CA LEU A 217 -3.15 -11.41 2.15
C LEU A 217 -4.44 -10.74 2.63
N GLN A 218 -5.50 -11.51 2.85
CA GLN A 218 -6.75 -11.01 3.41
C GLN A 218 -6.54 -10.43 4.81
N ASP A 219 -5.81 -11.16 5.68
CA ASP A 219 -5.44 -10.64 7.00
C ASP A 219 -4.60 -9.35 6.88
N ALA A 220 -3.71 -9.25 5.89
CA ALA A 220 -2.93 -8.02 5.67
C ALA A 220 -3.85 -6.84 5.38
N ARG A 221 -4.80 -6.99 4.45
CA ARG A 221 -5.76 -5.93 4.08
C ARG A 221 -6.58 -5.42 5.27
N CYS A 222 -6.97 -6.31 6.19
CA CYS A 222 -7.70 -5.90 7.40
C CYS A 222 -6.84 -5.05 8.36
N HIS A 223 -5.51 -5.08 8.25
CA HIS A 223 -4.58 -4.34 9.09
C HIS A 223 -4.09 -3.01 8.49
N GLY A 224 -4.71 -2.59 7.39
CA GLY A 224 -4.44 -1.35 6.68
C GLY A 224 -3.50 -1.52 5.49
N PRO A 225 -3.32 -0.44 4.72
CA PRO A 225 -2.46 -0.45 3.54
C PRO A 225 -1.00 -0.70 3.91
N SER A 226 -0.21 -1.15 2.94
CA SER A 226 1.20 -1.55 3.13
C SER A 226 1.40 -2.63 4.22
N ALA A 227 0.38 -3.41 4.58
CA ALA A 227 0.53 -4.47 5.57
C ALA A 227 1.17 -5.73 4.97
N ILE A 228 2.04 -6.39 5.75
CA ILE A 228 2.58 -7.71 5.43
C ILE A 228 2.13 -8.74 6.45
N ARG A 229 1.65 -9.89 5.99
CA ARG A 229 1.25 -11.02 6.83
C ARG A 229 1.77 -12.34 6.30
N CYS A 230 2.16 -13.19 7.25
CA CYS A 230 2.52 -14.59 7.00
C CYS A 230 1.40 -15.50 7.49
N TYR A 231 1.10 -16.54 6.72
CA TYR A 231 0.17 -17.57 7.14
C TYR A 231 0.65 -18.26 8.42
N THR A 232 -0.25 -18.45 9.39
CA THR A 232 -0.01 -19.26 10.58
C THR A 232 -1.11 -20.31 10.75
N SER A 233 -0.76 -21.47 11.31
CA SER A 233 -1.70 -22.56 11.59
C SER A 233 -2.73 -22.10 12.63
N GLY A 234 -3.92 -21.71 12.18
CA GLY A 234 -4.92 -21.04 13.01
C GLY A 234 -5.57 -19.85 12.31
N MET A 235 -4.89 -19.26 11.31
CA MET A 235 -5.55 -18.39 10.34
C MET A 235 -6.65 -19.18 9.66
N ARG A 236 -7.88 -18.78 9.91
CA ARG A 236 -9.03 -19.25 9.16
C ARG A 236 -9.13 -18.43 7.90
N GLU A 237 -9.94 -18.90 6.97
CA GLU A 237 -10.61 -18.02 6.03
C GLU A 237 -11.35 -16.98 6.89
N LEU A 238 -10.66 -15.86 7.15
CA LEU A 238 -11.35 -14.59 7.34
C LEU A 238 -12.22 -14.53 6.10
N ALA A 239 -13.52 -14.45 6.29
CA ALA A 239 -14.43 -14.32 5.17
C ALA A 239 -14.15 -12.96 4.54
N SER A 240 -13.09 -12.87 3.73
CA SER A 240 -12.78 -11.71 2.93
C SER A 240 -14.01 -11.53 2.06
N CYS A 241 -14.77 -10.49 2.36
CA CYS A 241 -15.98 -10.18 1.63
C CYS A 241 -16.99 -11.35 1.52
N ALA A 242 -17.29 -12.09 2.60
CA ALA A 242 -18.66 -12.59 2.66
C ALA A 242 -19.54 -11.34 2.62
N ILE A 243 -20.39 -11.22 1.58
CA ILE A 243 -21.25 -10.08 1.33
C ILE A 243 -21.79 -9.62 2.67
N ILE A 244 -21.26 -8.52 3.16
CA ILE A 244 -21.70 -7.93 4.41
C ILE A 244 -23.14 -7.53 4.14
N GLN A 245 -24.07 -8.20 4.81
CA GLN A 245 -25.48 -7.94 4.57
C GLN A 245 -25.86 -6.68 5.33
N SER A 246 -26.73 -5.86 4.74
CA SER A 246 -27.27 -4.66 5.40
C SER A 246 -27.82 -4.97 6.79
N ASP A 247 -28.51 -6.10 6.96
CA ASP A 247 -29.05 -6.56 8.25
C ASP A 247 -27.97 -6.97 9.26
N GLU A 248 -26.81 -7.42 8.79
CA GLU A 248 -25.66 -7.75 9.64
C GLU A 248 -25.03 -6.48 10.20
N VAL A 249 -24.77 -5.48 9.35
CA VAL A 249 -24.21 -4.18 9.78
C VAL A 249 -25.16 -3.45 10.72
N THR A 250 -26.46 -3.52 10.44
CA THR A 250 -27.49 -2.93 11.29
C THR A 250 -27.46 -3.50 12.70
N ARG A 251 -27.49 -4.83 12.81
CA ARG A 251 -27.40 -5.51 14.11
C ARG A 251 -26.07 -5.21 14.80
N ALA A 252 -24.98 -5.11 14.05
CA ALA A 252 -23.67 -4.76 14.59
C ALA A 252 -23.65 -3.35 15.20
N MET A 253 -24.27 -2.36 14.55
CA MET A 253 -24.41 -1.01 15.11
C MET A 253 -25.26 -1.02 16.40
N GLU A 254 -26.39 -1.72 16.39
CA GLU A 254 -27.30 -1.79 17.55
C GLU A 254 -26.71 -2.54 18.75
N SER A 255 -25.84 -3.53 18.49
CA SER A 255 -25.19 -4.33 19.53
C SER A 255 -23.84 -3.76 20.00
N GLY A 256 -23.46 -2.56 19.54
CA GLY A 256 -22.21 -1.92 19.94
C GLY A 256 -20.94 -2.60 19.39
N GLN A 257 -21.07 -3.38 18.32
CA GLN A 257 -19.92 -4.00 17.64
C GLN A 257 -19.17 -3.00 16.76
N ILE A 258 -19.85 -1.97 16.26
CA ILE A 258 -19.22 -0.88 15.50
C ILE A 258 -18.88 0.23 16.48
N GLN A 259 -17.60 0.48 16.66
CA GLN A 259 -17.07 1.48 17.59
C GLN A 259 -15.87 2.21 16.96
N PRO A 260 -15.60 3.46 17.32
CA PRO A 260 -14.41 4.15 16.83
C PRO A 260 -13.15 3.58 17.47
N TRP A 261 -12.12 3.44 16.65
CA TRP A 261 -10.73 3.42 17.08
C TRP A 261 -10.15 4.82 16.88
N PHE A 262 -9.18 5.17 17.71
CA PHE A 262 -8.64 6.52 17.78
C PHE A 262 -7.21 6.52 17.22
N GLN A 263 -6.95 7.35 16.23
CA GLN A 263 -5.61 7.54 15.69
C GLN A 263 -5.04 8.89 16.15
N PRO A 264 -3.83 8.92 16.76
CA PRO A 264 -3.28 10.14 17.31
C PRO A 264 -2.77 11.10 16.24
N GLN A 265 -2.99 12.39 16.49
CA GLN A 265 -2.42 13.52 15.75
C GLN A 265 -1.40 14.22 16.65
N ILE A 266 -0.23 14.57 16.12
CA ILE A 266 0.81 15.27 16.88
C ILE A 266 1.29 16.53 16.19
N SER A 267 1.74 17.51 16.99
CA SER A 267 2.42 18.70 16.49
C SER A 267 3.83 18.35 16.03
N THR A 268 4.26 18.93 14.90
CA THR A 268 5.64 18.83 14.43
C THR A 268 6.61 19.74 15.19
N ASP A 269 6.10 20.78 15.86
CA ASP A 269 6.91 21.76 16.58
C ASP A 269 7.42 21.22 17.92
N ASP A 270 6.53 20.63 18.73
CA ASP A 270 6.86 20.16 20.08
C ASP A 270 6.56 18.68 20.33
N GLY A 271 6.05 17.98 19.30
CA GLY A 271 5.73 16.56 19.36
C GLY A 271 4.53 16.19 20.23
N LYS A 272 3.83 17.16 20.85
CA LYS A 272 2.69 16.89 21.71
C LYS A 272 1.50 16.38 20.91
N VAL A 273 0.63 15.64 21.59
CA VAL A 273 -0.66 15.22 21.04
C VAL A 273 -1.53 16.46 20.86
N THR A 274 -2.03 16.66 19.64
CA THR A 274 -2.92 17.77 19.30
C THR A 274 -4.37 17.33 19.15
N GLY A 275 -4.61 16.04 18.92
CA GLY A 275 -5.94 15.47 18.83
C GLY A 275 -5.91 13.99 18.50
N PHE A 276 -7.10 13.42 18.28
CA PHE A 276 -7.27 12.08 17.74
C PHE A 276 -8.32 12.09 16.65
N GLU A 277 -8.14 11.28 15.61
CA GLU A 277 -9.22 10.98 14.65
C GLU A 277 -9.99 9.74 15.09
N ALA A 278 -11.32 9.81 15.09
CA ALA A 278 -12.23 8.71 15.40
C ALA A 278 -12.58 7.95 14.11
N LEU A 279 -11.99 6.77 13.96
CA LEU A 279 -12.12 5.92 12.78
C LEU A 279 -12.99 4.70 13.11
N ALA A 280 -14.14 4.57 12.43
CA ALA A 280 -15.04 3.45 12.66
C ALA A 280 -14.32 2.09 12.49
N ARG A 281 -14.59 1.13 13.37
CA ARG A 281 -14.12 -0.25 13.24
C ARG A 281 -15.23 -1.19 13.67
N TRP A 282 -15.42 -2.27 12.92
CA TRP A 282 -16.42 -3.27 13.29
C TRP A 282 -15.76 -4.47 13.94
N MET A 283 -16.00 -4.63 15.24
CA MET A 283 -15.58 -5.75 16.07
C MET A 283 -16.53 -6.95 15.88
N HIS A 284 -16.33 -7.70 14.80
CA HIS A 284 -17.16 -8.86 14.51
C HIS A 284 -16.78 -10.06 15.39
N PRO A 285 -17.73 -10.75 16.05
CA PRO A 285 -17.44 -11.84 16.98
C PRO A 285 -16.70 -13.03 16.33
N GLU A 286 -17.00 -13.32 15.07
CA GLU A 286 -16.38 -14.43 14.33
C GLU A 286 -15.26 -14.03 13.37
N ARG A 287 -15.27 -12.79 12.87
CA ARG A 287 -14.38 -12.32 11.79
C ARG A 287 -13.28 -11.39 12.30
N GLY A 288 -13.29 -11.05 13.59
CA GLY A 288 -12.34 -10.10 14.16
C GLY A 288 -12.67 -8.67 13.75
N VAL A 289 -11.63 -7.84 13.60
CA VAL A 289 -11.79 -6.43 13.27
C VAL A 289 -11.97 -6.28 11.76
N ILE A 290 -13.13 -5.77 11.34
CA ILE A 290 -13.46 -5.47 9.95
C ILE A 290 -13.20 -3.98 9.68
N SER A 291 -12.51 -3.68 8.58
CA SER A 291 -12.14 -2.32 8.15
C SER A 291 -13.34 -1.56 7.55
N PRO A 292 -13.43 -0.23 7.70
CA PRO A 292 -14.43 0.61 7.01
C PRO A 292 -14.59 0.31 5.53
N ALA A 293 -13.49 0.10 4.80
CA ALA A 293 -13.52 -0.20 3.36
C ALA A 293 -14.42 -1.40 3.01
N GLU A 294 -14.63 -2.34 3.95
CA GLU A 294 -15.47 -3.51 3.72
C GLU A 294 -16.96 -3.25 3.98
N PHE A 295 -17.32 -2.39 4.96
CA PHE A 295 -18.71 -2.22 5.40
C PHE A 295 -19.32 -0.84 5.10
N MET A 296 -18.52 0.20 4.81
CA MET A 296 -19.01 1.51 4.36
C MET A 296 -19.89 1.41 3.11
N PRO A 297 -19.52 0.67 2.04
CA PRO A 297 -20.35 0.58 0.83
C PRO A 297 -21.76 0.03 1.12
N VAL A 298 -21.87 -0.87 2.11
CA VAL A 298 -23.16 -1.45 2.52
C VAL A 298 -23.99 -0.42 3.28
N LEU A 299 -23.38 0.41 4.12
CA LEU A 299 -24.06 1.49 4.84
C LEU A 299 -24.55 2.59 3.90
N GLU A 300 -23.77 2.93 2.88
CA GLU A 300 -24.17 3.89 1.84
C GLU A 300 -25.36 3.38 1.04
N GLN A 301 -25.28 2.15 0.53
CA GLN A 301 -26.38 1.52 -0.24
C GLN A 301 -27.65 1.35 0.59
N SER A 302 -27.52 1.18 1.91
CA SER A 302 -28.66 1.05 2.83
C SER A 302 -29.13 2.37 3.45
N ALA A 303 -28.53 3.50 3.07
CA ALA A 303 -28.82 4.84 3.60
C ALA A 303 -28.70 4.94 5.14
N ARG A 304 -27.71 4.26 5.72
CA ARG A 304 -27.46 4.19 7.17
C ARG A 304 -26.26 5.00 7.65
N MET A 305 -25.65 5.80 6.78
CA MET A 305 -24.49 6.65 7.13
C MET A 305 -24.78 7.61 8.29
N GLU A 306 -25.97 8.21 8.33
CA GLU A 306 -26.35 9.08 9.44
C GLU A 306 -26.36 8.35 10.79
N ARG A 307 -26.82 7.09 10.81
CA ARG A 307 -26.83 6.31 12.05
C ARG A 307 -25.42 5.94 12.52
N LEU A 308 -24.52 5.64 11.58
CA LEU A 308 -23.12 5.43 11.88
C LEU A 308 -22.49 6.69 12.48
N GLY A 309 -22.74 7.86 11.87
CA GLY A 309 -22.23 9.14 12.35
C GLY A 309 -22.68 9.45 13.78
N GLU A 310 -23.95 9.20 14.11
CA GLU A 310 -24.45 9.32 15.49
C GLU A 310 -23.70 8.43 16.48
N VAL A 311 -23.41 7.17 16.11
CA VAL A 311 -22.65 6.23 16.95
C VAL A 311 -21.21 6.71 17.12
N VAL A 312 -20.54 7.10 16.04
CA VAL A 312 -19.15 7.56 16.08
C VAL A 312 -19.04 8.86 16.88
N LEU A 313 -19.92 9.83 16.65
CA LEU A 313 -19.95 11.10 17.37
C LEU A 313 -20.15 10.88 18.87
N TYR A 314 -21.14 10.08 19.26
CA TYR A 314 -21.39 9.76 20.67
C TYR A 314 -20.15 9.18 21.36
N HIS A 315 -19.50 8.21 20.73
CA HIS A 315 -18.30 7.58 21.29
C HIS A 315 -17.07 8.51 21.30
N ALA A 316 -16.96 9.40 20.32
CA ALA A 316 -15.88 10.38 20.24
C ALA A 316 -16.00 11.45 21.35
N LEU A 317 -17.21 11.98 21.57
CA LEU A 317 -17.47 12.90 22.69
C LEU A 317 -17.31 12.21 24.06
N ASN A 318 -17.76 10.97 24.18
CA ASN A 318 -17.52 10.18 25.39
C ASN A 318 -16.03 9.90 25.64
N ALA A 319 -15.22 9.74 24.58
CA ALA A 319 -13.78 9.59 24.71
C ALA A 319 -13.11 10.85 25.24
N LEU A 320 -13.51 12.04 24.74
CA LEU A 320 -13.05 13.34 25.24
C LEU A 320 -13.33 13.51 26.74
N THR A 321 -14.58 13.33 27.16
CA THR A 321 -14.93 13.44 28.59
C THR A 321 -14.19 12.41 29.45
N SER A 322 -13.97 11.20 28.92
CA SER A 322 -13.24 10.15 29.61
C SER A 322 -11.73 10.43 29.73
N TRP A 323 -11.12 11.11 28.76
CA TRP A 323 -9.74 11.60 28.87
C TRP A 323 -9.64 12.73 29.90
N ASP A 324 -10.58 13.68 29.88
CA ASP A 324 -10.63 14.78 30.84
C ASP A 324 -10.75 14.26 32.29
N MET A 325 -11.63 13.27 32.54
CA MET A 325 -11.76 12.62 33.85
C MET A 325 -10.49 11.88 34.31
N GLN A 326 -9.67 11.42 33.37
CA GLN A 326 -8.38 10.78 33.65
C GLN A 326 -7.24 11.80 33.81
N GLY A 327 -7.51 13.09 33.65
CA GLY A 327 -6.49 14.15 33.65
C GLY A 327 -5.57 14.10 32.44
N ILE A 328 -6.03 13.50 31.34
CA ILE A 328 -5.30 13.41 30.08
C ILE A 328 -5.77 14.54 29.18
N ASP A 329 -4.87 15.44 28.82
CA ASP A 329 -5.16 16.57 27.93
C ASP A 329 -5.18 16.10 26.47
N VAL A 330 -6.39 15.95 25.91
CA VAL A 330 -6.62 15.74 24.48
C VAL A 330 -7.43 16.92 23.96
N PRO A 331 -6.83 17.83 23.16
CA PRO A 331 -7.49 19.08 22.78
C PRO A 331 -8.78 18.88 21.99
N HIS A 332 -8.79 17.97 21.02
CA HIS A 332 -9.98 17.73 20.20
C HIS A 332 -10.01 16.31 19.61
N VAL A 333 -11.17 15.93 19.09
CA VAL A 333 -11.36 14.68 18.33
C VAL A 333 -11.98 14.97 16.96
N GLY A 334 -11.40 14.40 15.92
CA GLY A 334 -11.88 14.43 14.54
C GLY A 334 -12.91 13.36 14.27
N VAL A 335 -14.03 13.75 13.65
CA VAL A 335 -15.09 12.85 13.21
C VAL A 335 -15.40 13.16 11.75
N ASN A 336 -15.42 12.12 10.92
CA ASN A 336 -15.80 12.19 9.52
C ASN A 336 -17.30 12.37 9.34
N PHE A 337 -17.72 13.38 8.57
CA PHE A 337 -19.13 13.63 8.23
C PHE A 337 -19.40 13.31 6.76
N SER A 338 -20.35 12.41 6.53
CA SER A 338 -20.74 12.01 5.17
C SER A 338 -21.53 13.11 4.44
N PRO A 339 -21.56 13.11 3.10
CA PRO A 339 -22.40 14.03 2.33
C PRO A 339 -23.89 13.96 2.69
N ALA A 340 -24.37 12.78 3.11
CA ALA A 340 -25.76 12.59 3.52
C ALA A 340 -26.08 13.33 4.83
N GLU A 341 -25.18 13.27 5.81
CA GLU A 341 -25.33 13.98 7.08
C GLU A 341 -25.26 15.48 6.91
N LEU A 342 -24.32 15.95 6.08
CA LEU A 342 -24.16 17.38 5.80
C LEU A 342 -25.37 17.99 5.08
N ARG A 343 -26.20 17.18 4.42
CA ARG A 343 -27.48 17.61 3.84
C ARG A 343 -28.63 17.64 4.84
N ASN A 344 -28.49 17.06 6.04
CA ASN A 344 -29.55 17.07 7.04
C ASN A 344 -29.75 18.51 7.58
N PRO A 345 -30.94 19.12 7.38
CA PRO A 345 -31.19 20.48 7.86
C PRO A 345 -31.08 20.65 9.39
N ARG A 346 -31.18 19.55 10.15
CA ARG A 346 -31.13 19.53 11.63
C ARG A 346 -29.75 19.17 12.18
N LEU A 347 -28.73 19.04 11.32
CA LEU A 347 -27.39 18.64 11.75
C LEU A 347 -26.83 19.54 12.86
N MET A 348 -26.97 20.86 12.70
CA MET A 348 -26.47 21.83 13.69
C MET A 348 -27.16 21.64 15.05
N GLU A 349 -28.49 21.52 15.08
CA GLU A 349 -29.27 21.27 16.30
C GLU A 349 -28.82 19.98 16.99
N LYS A 350 -28.55 18.93 16.21
CA LYS A 350 -28.08 17.63 16.74
C LYS A 350 -26.69 17.74 17.37
N VAL A 351 -25.74 18.38 16.69
CA VAL A 351 -24.36 18.52 17.18
C VAL A 351 -24.32 19.40 18.42
N GLU A 352 -25.04 20.53 18.42
CA GLU A 352 -25.17 21.40 19.59
C GLU A 352 -25.74 20.65 20.80
N TRP A 353 -26.79 19.86 20.59
CA TRP A 353 -27.40 19.06 21.66
C TRP A 353 -26.46 18.00 22.22
N GLU A 354 -25.70 17.29 21.38
CA GLU A 354 -24.74 16.30 21.87
C GLU A 354 -23.57 16.97 22.62
N LEU A 355 -23.04 18.09 22.12
CA LEU A 355 -21.99 18.83 22.83
C LEU A 355 -22.45 19.29 24.22
N ASP A 356 -23.65 19.87 24.32
CA ASP A 356 -24.26 20.30 25.60
C ASP A 356 -24.47 19.10 26.54
N ARG A 357 -24.97 17.98 26.02
CA ARG A 357 -25.18 16.75 26.79
C ARG A 357 -23.88 16.21 27.41
N PHE A 358 -22.75 16.37 26.74
CA PHE A 358 -21.44 15.94 27.23
C PHE A 358 -20.67 17.05 27.98
N ASP A 359 -21.24 18.25 28.12
CA ASP A 359 -20.60 19.43 28.72
C ASP A 359 -19.26 19.78 28.06
N LEU A 360 -19.21 19.70 26.72
CA LEU A 360 -18.03 19.98 25.90
C LEU A 360 -18.20 21.27 25.13
N THR A 361 -17.12 22.07 25.06
CA THR A 361 -17.12 23.24 24.19
C THR A 361 -16.98 22.82 22.71
N PRO A 362 -17.57 23.55 21.75
CA PRO A 362 -17.57 23.17 20.34
C PRO A 362 -16.19 22.98 19.73
N GLU A 363 -15.16 23.69 20.20
CA GLU A 363 -13.79 23.60 19.69
C GLU A 363 -13.15 22.22 19.95
N ARG A 364 -13.72 21.43 20.86
CA ARG A 364 -13.28 20.04 21.14
C ARG A 364 -13.67 19.07 20.03
N LEU A 365 -14.62 19.44 19.16
CA LEU A 365 -15.04 18.63 18.02
C LEU A 365 -14.47 19.19 16.71
N VAL A 366 -13.75 18.33 15.99
CA VAL A 366 -13.33 18.60 14.61
C VAL A 366 -14.24 17.83 13.65
N VAL A 367 -14.84 18.57 12.74
CA VAL A 367 -15.73 18.09 11.68
C VAL A 367 -14.87 17.90 10.42
N GLU A 368 -14.59 16.65 10.08
CA GLU A 368 -13.81 16.29 8.90
C GLU A 368 -14.73 16.09 7.70
N ILE A 369 -14.46 16.79 6.59
CA ILE A 369 -15.25 16.74 5.37
C ILE A 369 -14.35 16.46 4.16
N LEU A 370 -14.78 15.55 3.27
CA LEU A 370 -14.03 15.23 2.06
C LEU A 370 -13.93 16.41 1.09
N GLU A 371 -12.81 16.50 0.38
CA GLU A 371 -12.57 17.50 -0.68
C GLU A 371 -13.72 17.56 -1.71
N THR A 372 -14.25 16.40 -2.09
CA THR A 372 -15.32 16.28 -3.10
C THR A 372 -16.61 16.98 -2.69
N VAL A 373 -16.93 17.01 -1.39
CA VAL A 373 -18.11 17.72 -0.85
C VAL A 373 -17.96 19.22 -1.09
N VAL A 374 -16.76 19.75 -0.87
CA VAL A 374 -16.43 21.17 -1.06
C VAL A 374 -16.37 21.54 -2.55
N ALA A 375 -15.90 20.64 -3.41
CA ALA A 375 -15.78 20.86 -4.84
C ALA A 375 -17.13 20.81 -5.58
N THR A 376 -18.02 19.88 -5.20
CA THR A 376 -19.19 19.52 -6.01
C THR A 376 -20.52 20.02 -5.47
N SER A 377 -20.56 20.76 -4.35
CA SER A 377 -21.82 21.16 -3.72
C SER A 377 -22.35 22.54 -4.18
N PRO A 378 -23.31 22.60 -5.12
CA PRO A 378 -24.15 23.78 -5.31
C PRO A 378 -25.25 23.89 -4.25
N ASP A 379 -25.36 22.93 -3.32
CA ASP A 379 -26.42 22.87 -2.31
C ASP A 379 -26.15 23.83 -1.16
N ASP A 380 -27.02 24.83 -1.00
CA ASP A 380 -26.96 25.81 0.07
C ASP A 380 -27.11 25.18 1.46
N THR A 381 -27.72 24.00 1.58
CA THR A 381 -27.90 23.32 2.87
C THR A 381 -26.57 22.85 3.43
N VAL A 382 -25.73 22.23 2.61
CA VAL A 382 -24.40 21.74 3.02
C VAL A 382 -23.53 22.92 3.45
N ALA A 383 -23.50 23.98 2.65
CA ALA A 383 -22.74 25.18 2.98
C ALA A 383 -23.25 25.86 4.26
N ARG A 384 -24.57 25.96 4.43
CA ARG A 384 -25.19 26.50 5.64
C ARG A 384 -24.80 25.68 6.87
N ASN A 385 -24.86 24.36 6.79
CA ASN A 385 -24.57 23.48 7.90
C ASN A 385 -23.10 23.54 8.31
N ILE A 386 -22.16 23.45 7.36
CA ILE A 386 -20.72 23.54 7.66
C ILE A 386 -20.39 24.91 8.25
N ASN A 387 -20.86 26.00 7.64
CA ASN A 387 -20.60 27.35 8.15
C ASN A 387 -21.26 27.58 9.51
N GLY A 388 -22.42 26.97 9.77
CA GLY A 388 -23.08 27.06 11.06
C GLY A 388 -22.36 26.26 12.15
N LEU A 389 -21.80 25.09 11.83
CA LEU A 389 -20.93 24.33 12.75
C LEU A 389 -19.65 25.11 13.06
N SER A 390 -19.04 25.74 12.05
CA SER A 390 -17.89 26.63 12.25
C SER A 390 -18.26 27.84 13.13
N ALA A 391 -19.44 28.45 12.90
CA ALA A 391 -19.92 29.57 13.70
C ALA A 391 -20.30 29.19 15.14
N LEU A 392 -20.70 27.93 15.37
CA LEU A 392 -20.89 27.37 16.70
C LEU A 392 -19.55 27.24 17.45
N GLY A 393 -18.45 27.07 16.73
CA GLY A 393 -17.08 26.98 17.26
C GLY A 393 -16.38 25.65 16.94
N CYS A 394 -17.03 24.73 16.24
CA CYS A 394 -16.40 23.49 15.78
C CYS A 394 -15.30 23.82 14.75
N VAL A 395 -14.21 23.05 14.79
CA VAL A 395 -13.16 23.15 13.77
C VAL A 395 -13.58 22.34 12.55
N ILE A 396 -13.41 22.91 11.36
CA ILE A 396 -13.69 22.28 10.07
C ILE A 396 -12.38 21.91 9.39
N ASP A 397 -12.21 20.62 9.19
CA ASP A 397 -11.07 20.02 8.52
C ASP A 397 -11.47 19.56 7.12
N LEU A 398 -10.66 19.96 6.12
CA LEU A 398 -10.80 19.46 4.75
C LEU A 398 -9.92 18.23 4.58
N ASP A 399 -10.56 17.09 4.37
CA ASP A 399 -9.93 15.78 4.26
C ASP A 399 -9.59 15.38 2.82
N ASP A 400 -8.64 14.46 2.66
CA ASP A 400 -8.12 13.95 1.38
C ASP A 400 -7.65 15.04 0.39
N PHE A 401 -7.09 16.15 0.88
CA PHE A 401 -6.78 17.29 0.01
C PHE A 401 -5.71 16.97 -1.03
N GLY A 402 -6.04 17.26 -2.29
CA GLY A 402 -5.22 17.05 -3.48
C GLY A 402 -5.65 15.83 -4.30
N THR A 403 -6.61 15.04 -3.80
CA THR A 403 -7.21 13.92 -4.56
C THR A 403 -8.34 14.38 -5.49
N GLY A 404 -8.95 15.54 -5.21
CA GLY A 404 -10.07 16.11 -5.95
C GLY A 404 -9.78 17.44 -6.68
N HIS A 405 -10.86 18.21 -6.91
CA HIS A 405 -10.83 19.51 -7.59
C HIS A 405 -11.42 20.64 -6.71
N ALA A 406 -11.12 20.67 -5.40
CA ALA A 406 -11.52 21.78 -4.55
C ALA A 406 -10.84 23.08 -5.00
N SER A 407 -11.66 24.07 -5.35
CA SER A 407 -11.16 25.40 -5.66
C SER A 407 -10.85 26.17 -4.38
N ILE A 408 -9.88 27.08 -4.42
CA ILE A 408 -9.59 28.02 -3.32
C ILE A 408 -10.85 28.81 -2.90
N SER A 409 -11.70 29.16 -3.88
CA SER A 409 -13.00 29.79 -3.59
C SER A 409 -13.92 28.91 -2.76
N SER A 410 -13.93 27.59 -3.02
CA SER A 410 -14.72 26.64 -2.24
C SER A 410 -14.18 26.54 -0.82
N ILE A 411 -12.87 26.38 -0.62
CA ILE A 411 -12.24 26.32 0.72
C ILE A 411 -12.65 27.53 1.58
N ARG A 412 -12.64 28.73 1.00
CA ARG A 412 -13.08 29.96 1.68
C ARG A 412 -14.58 30.00 1.97
N ARG A 413 -15.42 29.43 1.09
CA ARG A 413 -16.89 29.41 1.25
C ARG A 413 -17.33 28.58 2.45
N PHE A 414 -16.62 27.49 2.76
CA PHE A 414 -16.99 26.53 3.80
C PHE A 414 -16.27 26.75 5.13
N ALA A 415 -15.64 27.93 5.32
CA ALA A 415 -14.92 28.28 6.53
C ALA A 415 -14.03 27.13 7.03
N VAL A 416 -13.24 26.52 6.14
CA VAL A 416 -12.25 25.50 6.52
C VAL A 416 -11.19 26.17 7.41
N GLN A 417 -10.75 25.49 8.48
CA GLN A 417 -9.65 25.95 9.34
C GLN A 417 -8.37 25.16 9.15
N ARG A 418 -8.45 23.88 8.76
CA ARG A 418 -7.28 23.02 8.56
C ARG A 418 -7.42 22.17 7.30
N ILE A 419 -6.31 21.98 6.61
CA ILE A 419 -6.21 21.07 5.46
C ILE A 419 -5.47 19.81 5.89
N LYS A 420 -6.07 18.65 5.68
CA LYS A 420 -5.43 17.34 5.81
C LYS A 420 -4.87 16.94 4.44
N ILE A 421 -3.55 16.86 4.34
CA ILE A 421 -2.82 16.56 3.12
C ILE A 421 -2.82 15.04 2.95
N ASP A 422 -3.45 14.57 1.87
CA ASP A 422 -3.61 13.15 1.58
C ASP A 422 -2.27 12.41 1.55
N ARG A 423 -2.30 11.14 1.98
CA ARG A 423 -1.14 10.25 2.04
C ARG A 423 -0.40 10.17 0.71
N SER A 424 -1.08 10.24 -0.44
CA SER A 424 -0.41 10.14 -1.75
C SER A 424 0.60 11.26 -2.02
N PHE A 425 0.53 12.39 -1.31
CA PHE A 425 1.52 13.48 -1.38
C PHE A 425 2.61 13.38 -0.29
N VAL A 426 2.29 12.70 0.80
CA VAL A 426 3.16 12.58 1.98
C VAL A 426 4.13 11.41 1.84
N MET A 427 3.69 10.33 1.19
CA MET A 427 4.51 9.16 0.93
C MET A 427 5.81 9.53 0.22
N LYS A 428 6.94 9.11 0.80
CA LYS A 428 8.31 9.30 0.26
C LYS A 428 8.72 10.76 0.09
N VAL A 429 8.08 11.70 0.79
CA VAL A 429 8.45 13.13 0.74
C VAL A 429 9.90 13.39 1.18
N ASP A 430 10.50 12.50 1.96
CA ASP A 430 11.92 12.58 2.36
C ASP A 430 12.90 12.26 1.23
N GLN A 431 12.44 11.59 0.17
CA GLN A 431 13.28 11.06 -0.91
C GLN A 431 12.96 11.69 -2.28
N ASP A 432 11.72 12.13 -2.50
CA ASP A 432 11.27 12.68 -3.77
C ASP A 432 11.16 14.22 -3.72
N HIS A 433 12.02 14.90 -4.49
CA HIS A 433 12.01 16.36 -4.58
C HIS A 433 10.77 16.95 -5.27
N ASP A 434 10.10 16.21 -6.16
CA ASP A 434 8.82 16.63 -6.73
C ASP A 434 7.71 16.58 -5.68
N GLN A 435 7.67 15.56 -4.82
CA GLN A 435 6.76 15.52 -3.68
C GLN A 435 7.03 16.67 -2.71
N GLN A 436 8.29 16.93 -2.38
CA GLN A 436 8.66 18.08 -1.53
C GLN A 436 8.16 19.39 -2.12
N ARG A 437 8.31 19.60 -3.44
CA ARG A 437 7.79 20.79 -4.13
C ARG A 437 6.28 20.88 -4.05
N MET A 438 5.58 19.77 -4.25
CA MET A 438 4.12 19.71 -4.22
C MET A 438 3.57 20.00 -2.82
N VAL A 439 4.09 19.33 -1.80
CA VAL A 439 3.77 19.60 -0.39
C VAL A 439 4.10 21.04 -0.03
N SER A 440 5.26 21.57 -0.42
CA SER A 440 5.62 22.98 -0.19
C SER A 440 4.62 23.97 -0.81
N ALA A 441 4.12 23.67 -2.01
CA ALA A 441 3.11 24.50 -2.66
C ALA A 441 1.76 24.47 -1.91
N ILE A 442 1.35 23.30 -1.41
CA ILE A 442 0.15 23.13 -0.58
C ILE A 442 0.31 23.91 0.74
N LEU A 443 1.45 23.77 1.41
CA LEU A 443 1.74 24.48 2.67
C LEU A 443 1.74 26.00 2.47
N LEU A 444 2.38 26.48 1.40
CA LEU A 444 2.35 27.91 1.05
C LEU A 444 0.93 28.39 0.77
N MET A 445 0.12 27.63 0.06
CA MET A 445 -1.29 27.97 -0.16
C MET A 445 -2.06 28.06 1.17
N ALA A 446 -1.91 27.06 2.04
CA ALA A 446 -2.54 27.03 3.35
C ALA A 446 -2.14 28.25 4.19
N GLU A 447 -0.85 28.59 4.22
CA GLU A 447 -0.34 29.80 4.88
C GLU A 447 -1.01 31.07 4.34
N ARG A 448 -1.12 31.22 3.01
CA ARG A 448 -1.78 32.39 2.39
C ARG A 448 -3.27 32.49 2.70
N LEU A 449 -3.91 31.37 3.02
CA LEU A 449 -5.32 31.30 3.41
C LEU A 449 -5.50 31.30 4.93
N ASN A 450 -4.40 31.39 5.71
CA ASN A 450 -4.39 31.30 7.17
C ASN A 450 -5.06 30.01 7.68
N LEU A 451 -4.71 28.89 7.05
CA LEU A 451 -5.18 27.55 7.38
C LEU A 451 -4.08 26.76 8.09
N ALA A 452 -4.45 25.99 9.10
CA ALA A 452 -3.57 24.98 9.66
C ALA A 452 -3.38 23.82 8.66
N THR A 453 -2.34 23.02 8.87
CA THR A 453 -2.06 21.85 8.03
C THR A 453 -1.80 20.62 8.88
N LEU A 454 -2.24 19.47 8.38
CA LEU A 454 -1.97 18.16 8.93
C LEU A 454 -1.60 17.23 7.79
N ALA A 455 -0.46 16.55 7.86
CA ALA A 455 -0.08 15.55 6.86
C ALA A 455 -0.47 14.15 7.32
N GLU A 456 -1.18 13.42 6.44
CA GLU A 456 -1.69 12.09 6.74
C GLU A 456 -0.81 10.97 6.18
N GLY A 457 -0.95 9.78 6.76
CA GLY A 457 -0.24 8.61 6.30
C GLY A 457 1.29 8.69 6.45
N VAL A 458 1.79 9.40 7.46
CA VAL A 458 3.23 9.42 7.79
C VAL A 458 3.66 8.05 8.34
N GLU A 459 4.57 7.36 7.66
CA GLU A 459 4.99 6.01 7.99
C GLU A 459 6.42 5.94 8.52
N THR A 460 7.28 6.87 8.09
CA THR A 460 8.70 6.85 8.43
C THR A 460 9.14 8.09 9.21
N ALA A 461 10.24 7.94 9.97
CA ALA A 461 10.87 9.07 10.65
C ALA A 461 11.45 10.10 9.66
N GLY A 462 11.82 9.67 8.45
CA GLY A 462 12.29 10.54 7.37
C GLY A 462 11.17 11.46 6.90
N GLU A 463 10.00 10.91 6.57
CA GLU A 463 8.81 11.67 6.17
C GLU A 463 8.42 12.69 7.25
N HIS A 464 8.33 12.25 8.52
CA HIS A 464 8.04 13.16 9.63
C HIS A 464 9.04 14.32 9.71
N THR A 465 10.34 14.02 9.65
CA THR A 465 11.39 15.06 9.73
C THR A 465 11.29 16.04 8.56
N MET A 466 11.05 15.53 7.35
CA MET A 466 10.91 16.36 6.16
C MET A 466 9.68 17.26 6.23
N LEU A 467 8.53 16.74 6.65
CA LEU A 467 7.29 17.52 6.79
C LEU A 467 7.45 18.64 7.82
N ALA A 468 8.10 18.35 8.95
CA ALA A 468 8.43 19.36 9.96
C ALA A 468 9.36 20.45 9.37
N GLN A 469 10.37 20.08 8.58
CA GLN A 469 11.26 21.04 7.91
C GLN A 469 10.54 21.90 6.87
N LEU A 470 9.55 21.35 6.17
CA LEU A 470 8.72 22.09 5.21
C LEU A 470 7.73 23.05 5.90
N GLY A 471 7.53 22.92 7.22
CA GLY A 471 6.60 23.74 7.99
C GLY A 471 5.17 23.19 8.04
N CYS A 472 4.98 21.89 7.84
CA CYS A 472 3.69 21.26 8.12
C CYS A 472 3.45 21.25 9.63
N GLY A 473 2.30 21.74 10.11
CA GLY A 473 2.08 21.97 11.54
C GLY A 473 1.75 20.71 12.35
N HIS A 474 1.14 19.71 11.71
CA HIS A 474 0.70 18.48 12.37
C HIS A 474 0.94 17.27 11.49
N VAL A 475 1.09 16.10 12.11
CA VAL A 475 1.23 14.82 11.39
C VAL A 475 0.38 13.73 12.03
N GLN A 476 -0.13 12.85 11.18
CA GLN A 476 -0.83 11.63 11.54
C GLN A 476 -0.34 10.49 10.64
N GLY A 477 -0.24 9.27 11.20
CA GLY A 477 0.13 8.10 10.42
C GLY A 477 0.68 6.95 11.26
N PHE A 478 0.94 5.82 10.62
CA PHE A 478 1.36 4.60 11.32
C PHE A 478 2.76 4.71 11.93
N GLY A 479 3.62 5.59 11.41
CA GLY A 479 4.91 5.92 12.01
C GLY A 479 4.79 6.62 13.36
N ILE A 480 3.64 7.26 13.61
CA ILE A 480 3.30 7.93 14.89
C ILE A 480 2.54 6.96 15.79
N GLY A 481 1.39 6.48 15.31
CA GLY A 481 0.51 5.57 16.02
C GLY A 481 -0.55 5.03 15.08
N ARG A 482 -0.73 3.70 15.11
CA ARG A 482 -1.86 3.06 14.41
C ARG A 482 -3.16 3.41 15.13
N PRO A 483 -4.31 3.42 14.42
CA PRO A 483 -5.61 3.48 15.07
C PRO A 483 -5.69 2.42 16.17
N MET A 484 -6.21 2.79 17.33
CA MET A 484 -6.28 1.89 18.49
C MET A 484 -7.60 2.02 19.23
N PRO A 485 -8.11 0.96 19.86
CA PRO A 485 -9.30 1.06 20.69
C PRO A 485 -9.07 2.01 21.88
N PHE A 486 -10.16 2.61 22.37
CA PHE A 486 -10.13 3.64 23.41
C PHE A 486 -9.29 3.25 24.64
N ASP A 487 -9.41 2.01 25.11
CA ASP A 487 -8.71 1.46 26.27
C ASP A 487 -7.17 1.49 26.15
N LYS A 488 -6.64 1.53 24.93
CA LYS A 488 -5.19 1.61 24.66
C LYS A 488 -4.66 3.04 24.54
N THR A 489 -5.54 4.03 24.37
CA THR A 489 -5.14 5.42 24.10
C THR A 489 -4.36 6.03 25.26
N ALA A 490 -4.82 5.88 26.50
CA ALA A 490 -4.16 6.43 27.68
C ALA A 490 -2.71 5.92 27.85
N ALA A 491 -2.51 4.61 27.69
CA ALA A 491 -1.18 3.99 27.77
C ALA A 491 -0.26 4.49 26.65
N TRP A 492 -0.80 4.65 25.43
CA TRP A 492 -0.05 5.20 24.30
C TRP A 492 0.35 6.66 24.54
N ILE A 493 -0.57 7.52 24.99
CA ILE A 493 -0.31 8.94 25.28
C ILE A 493 0.79 9.09 26.33
N HIS A 494 0.73 8.32 27.41
CA HIS A 494 1.74 8.37 28.47
C HIS A 494 3.13 7.93 27.98
N SER A 495 3.18 6.86 27.19
CA SER A 495 4.41 6.37 26.56
C SER A 495 5.01 7.42 25.62
N HIS A 496 4.18 8.06 24.81
CA HIS A 496 4.60 9.10 23.88
C HIS A 496 5.14 10.35 24.61
N ALA A 497 4.43 10.84 25.62
CA ALA A 497 4.86 11.98 26.43
C ALA A 497 6.20 11.73 27.15
N THR A 498 6.47 10.48 27.55
CA THR A 498 7.75 10.10 28.17
C THR A 498 8.91 10.14 27.17
N LYS A 499 8.67 9.76 25.91
CA LYS A 499 9.67 9.86 24.84
C LYS A 499 10.07 11.31 24.58
N LEU A 500 9.11 12.25 24.58
CA LEU A 500 9.39 13.68 24.39
C LEU A 500 10.28 14.26 25.51
N LYS A 501 10.10 13.80 26.76
CA LYS A 501 10.89 14.25 27.91
C LYS A 501 12.33 13.70 27.92
N THR A 502 12.58 12.64 27.15
CA THR A 502 13.91 12.01 27.07
C THR A 502 14.58 12.50 25.79
N PRO A 503 15.46 13.51 25.83
CA PRO A 503 16.10 13.99 24.62
C PRO A 503 16.86 12.82 23.95
N PRO A 504 16.82 12.68 22.62
CA PRO A 504 17.59 11.66 21.94
C PRO A 504 19.07 11.87 22.28
N ILE A 505 19.69 10.86 22.89
CA ILE A 505 21.14 10.86 23.13
C ILE A 505 21.79 10.70 21.77
N VAL A 506 22.09 11.81 21.10
CA VAL A 506 22.90 11.83 19.88
C VAL A 506 24.33 11.49 20.29
N GLY A 507 24.64 10.20 20.30
CA GLY A 507 26.01 9.73 20.44
C GLY A 507 26.82 10.25 19.26
N ARG A 508 27.61 11.30 19.46
CA ARG A 508 28.68 11.69 18.54
C ARG A 508 29.65 10.51 18.42
N LYS A 509 29.45 9.64 17.43
CA LYS A 509 30.52 8.82 16.84
C LYS A 509 30.94 9.50 15.55
N PHE A 510 31.76 10.54 15.70
CA PHE A 510 32.72 10.88 14.67
C PHE A 510 33.93 9.97 14.90
N GLY A 511 34.18 9.09 13.94
CA GLY A 511 35.39 8.28 13.81
C GLY A 511 35.81 8.30 12.35
#